data_AF-A0A3A4P5G0-F1
#
_entry.id   AF-A0A3A4P5G0-F1
#
_cell.length_a   1.000
_cell.length_b   1.000
_cell.length_c   1.000
_cell.angle_alpha   90.00
_cell.angle_beta   90.00
_cell.angle_gamma   90.00
#
_symmetry.space_group_name_H-M   'P 1'
#
loop_
_entity.id
_entity.type
_entity.pdbx_description
1 polymer ?
#
loop_
_entity_poly.entity_id
_entity_poly.type
_entity_poly.pdbx_seq_one_letter_code
_entity_poly.pdbx_strand_id
1 'polypeptide(L)'
;MEEEKPVRHVLGIPLISSGEGFHWGLIASGDVAVGLITSGKFACGLVSSGAIAVGLFCSGAVSIGLFRASGAIAVGRKSIGALALGMKSMGAIAIGRQAKGAIALGEQAEGAIAYSWRKG
;
A
#
# COMPACT_ATOMS: atom_id res chain seq x y z
N MET A 1 -10.60 -2.31 33.41
CA MET A 1 -9.45 -3.24 33.47
C MET A 1 -9.23 -3.74 32.05
N GLU A 2 -8.43 -3.02 31.26
CA GLU A 2 -7.90 -3.60 30.03
C GLU A 2 -6.80 -4.58 30.46
N GLU A 3 -6.99 -5.85 30.14
CA GLU A 3 -5.95 -6.86 30.28
C GLU A 3 -4.74 -6.44 29.44
N GLU A 4 -3.65 -6.00 30.08
CA GLU A 4 -2.35 -5.91 29.42
C GLU A 4 -1.94 -7.34 29.04
N LYS A 5 -2.22 -7.72 27.79
CA LYS A 5 -1.75 -8.97 27.20
C LYS A 5 -0.21 -8.99 27.30
N PRO A 6 0.39 -10.08 27.82
CA PRO A 6 1.84 -10.15 27.94
C PRO A 6 2.49 -10.01 26.56
N VAL A 7 3.32 -8.98 26.39
CA VAL A 7 4.08 -8.76 25.16
C VAL A 7 5.06 -9.91 25.03
N ARG A 8 4.72 -10.86 24.15
CA ARG A 8 5.62 -11.97 23.86
C ARG A 8 6.75 -11.42 23.00
N HIS A 9 7.97 -11.47 23.53
CA HIS A 9 9.17 -11.11 22.78
C HIS A 9 9.72 -12.34 22.07
N VAL A 10 10.08 -12.21 20.80
CA VAL A 10 10.86 -13.21 20.07
C VAL A 10 12.15 -12.53 19.65
N LEU A 11 13.29 -13.02 20.15
CA LEU A 11 14.62 -12.45 19.84
C LEU A 11 14.73 -10.94 20.12
N GLY A 12 14.05 -10.44 21.16
CA GLY A 12 14.02 -9.02 21.52
C GLY A 12 13.06 -8.15 20.71
N ILE A 13 12.34 -8.73 19.74
CA ILE A 13 11.33 -8.04 18.94
C ILE A 13 9.96 -8.25 19.60
N PRO A 14 9.19 -7.17 19.88
CA PRO A 14 7.82 -7.33 20.36
C PRO A 14 6.95 -7.99 19.28
N LEU A 15 6.25 -9.07 19.63
CA LEU A 15 5.32 -9.69 18.69
C LEU A 15 4.12 -8.79 18.38
N ILE A 16 3.65 -8.05 19.39
CA ILE A 16 2.51 -7.13 19.27
C ILE A 16 2.88 -5.85 19.99
N SER A 17 2.77 -4.71 19.30
CA SER A 17 2.94 -3.38 19.86
C SER A 17 1.79 -2.50 19.40
N SER A 18 1.02 -1.95 20.34
CA SER A 18 -0.14 -1.13 20.05
C SER A 18 -0.18 0.07 20.99
N GLY A 19 -0.57 1.24 20.48
CA GLY A 19 -0.75 2.45 21.28
C GLY A 19 -0.75 3.72 20.44
N GLU A 20 -0.69 4.86 21.12
CA GLU A 20 -0.55 6.17 20.49
C GLU A 20 0.94 6.47 20.25
N GLY A 21 1.26 7.07 19.09
CA GLY A 21 2.64 7.38 18.72
C GLY A 21 3.34 6.28 17.90
N PHE A 22 4.62 6.03 18.21
CA PHE A 22 5.51 5.17 17.42
C PHE A 22 5.56 3.75 17.98
N HIS A 23 5.20 2.78 17.14
CA HIS A 23 5.18 1.36 17.48
C HIS A 23 5.93 0.54 16.43
N TRP A 24 6.66 -0.46 16.90
CA TRP A 24 7.38 -1.40 16.03
C TRP A 24 7.23 -2.83 16.56
N GLY A 25 7.30 -3.82 15.67
CA GLY A 25 7.17 -5.23 16.05
C GLY A 25 6.77 -6.13 14.89
N LEU A 26 6.42 -7.39 15.18
CA LEU A 26 5.82 -8.25 14.15
C LEU A 26 4.44 -7.70 13.74
N ILE A 27 3.62 -7.35 14.72
CA ILE A 27 2.33 -6.68 14.56
C ILE A 27 2.42 -5.34 15.28
N ALA A 28 2.29 -4.23 14.55
CA ALA A 28 2.36 -2.89 15.11
C ALA A 28 1.11 -2.05 14.77
N SER A 29 0.56 -1.34 15.75
CA SER A 29 -0.57 -0.43 15.56
C SER A 29 -0.34 0.90 16.26
N GLY A 30 -0.42 2.01 15.55
CA GLY A 30 -0.27 3.35 16.14
C GLY A 30 -0.27 4.45 15.10
N ASP A 31 0.14 5.66 15.47
CA ASP A 31 0.27 6.76 14.50
C ASP A 31 1.34 6.44 13.46
N VAL A 32 2.46 5.90 13.91
CA VAL A 32 3.56 5.41 13.08
C VAL A 32 3.85 3.96 13.46
N ALA A 33 3.58 3.03 12.56
CA ALA A 33 3.72 1.60 12.79
C ALA A 33 4.71 0.97 11.79
N VAL A 34 5.70 0.23 12.30
CA VAL A 34 6.70 -0.49 11.47
C VAL A 34 6.77 -1.97 11.85
N GLY A 35 6.63 -2.88 10.88
CA GLY A 35 6.56 -4.29 11.19
C GLY A 35 6.22 -5.22 10.02
N LEU A 36 5.81 -6.46 10.31
CA LEU A 36 5.31 -7.36 9.28
C LEU A 36 3.87 -7.00 8.91
N ILE A 37 3.02 -6.83 9.92
CA ILE A 37 1.62 -6.42 9.79
C ILE A 37 1.47 -5.11 10.55
N THR A 38 1.08 -4.05 9.84
CA THR A 38 1.03 -2.71 10.42
C THR A 38 -0.27 -1.99 10.09
N SER A 39 -0.78 -1.25 11.08
CA SER A 39 -1.94 -0.37 10.91
C SER A 39 -1.68 0.98 11.56
N GLY A 40 -1.93 2.08 10.85
CA GLY A 40 -1.67 3.40 11.41
C GLY A 40 -1.92 4.56 10.47
N LYS A 41 -1.59 5.80 10.87
CA LYS A 41 -1.58 6.93 9.92
C LYS A 41 -0.43 6.73 8.93
N PHE A 42 0.74 6.34 9.44
CA PHE A 42 1.90 5.93 8.67
C PHE A 42 2.21 4.47 8.99
N ALA A 43 2.11 3.59 7.99
CA ALA A 43 2.31 2.15 8.16
C ALA A 43 3.36 1.64 7.18
N CYS A 44 4.40 0.98 7.68
CA CYS A 44 5.45 0.38 6.87
C CYS A 44 5.61 -1.11 7.21
N GLY A 45 5.43 -1.99 6.24
CA GLY A 45 5.57 -3.42 6.48
C GLY A 45 5.31 -4.33 5.29
N LEU A 46 5.22 -5.64 5.51
CA LEU A 46 4.80 -6.57 4.45
C LEU A 46 3.35 -6.33 4.08
N VAL A 47 2.50 -6.21 5.10
CA VAL A 47 1.09 -5.85 5.01
C VAL A 47 0.90 -4.56 5.81
N SER A 48 0.53 -3.48 5.13
CA SER A 48 0.36 -2.16 5.76
C SER A 48 -0.98 -1.53 5.39
N SER A 49 -1.67 -0.98 6.38
CA SER A 49 -2.91 -0.25 6.19
C SER A 49 -2.82 1.11 6.87
N GLY A 50 -3.11 2.19 6.15
CA GLY A 50 -3.04 3.52 6.75
C GLY A 50 -3.36 4.67 5.83
N ALA A 51 -3.18 5.92 6.29
CA ALA A 51 -3.28 7.06 5.39
C ALA A 51 -2.12 7.01 4.36
N ILE A 52 -0.91 6.74 4.84
CA ILE A 52 0.28 6.49 4.04
C ILE A 52 0.78 5.09 4.38
N ALA A 53 0.75 4.18 3.40
CA ALA A 53 1.12 2.79 3.57
C ALA A 53 2.21 2.38 2.57
N VAL A 54 3.30 1.82 3.08
CA VAL A 54 4.40 1.28 2.27
C VAL A 54 4.55 -0.21 2.56
N GLY A 55 4.68 -1.03 1.52
CA GLY A 55 4.85 -2.45 1.74
C GLY A 55 4.81 -3.37 0.52
N LEU A 56 4.48 -4.63 0.77
CA LEU A 56 4.25 -5.62 -0.30
C LEU A 56 2.78 -5.60 -0.73
N PHE A 57 1.90 -5.58 0.27
CA PHE A 57 0.47 -5.38 0.18
C PHE A 57 0.10 -4.18 1.03
N CYS A 58 -0.34 -3.10 0.40
CA CYS A 58 -0.69 -1.89 1.13
C CYS A 58 -2.01 -1.31 0.67
N SER A 59 -2.74 -0.73 1.62
CA SER A 59 -3.99 -0.02 1.38
C SER A 59 -4.00 1.29 2.13
N GLY A 60 -4.33 2.39 1.47
CA GLY A 60 -4.35 3.70 2.10
C GLY A 60 -4.77 4.85 1.20
N ALA A 61 -4.66 6.09 1.67
CA ALA A 61 -4.84 7.23 0.77
C ALA A 61 -3.67 7.31 -0.23
N VAL A 62 -2.45 7.11 0.27
CA VAL A 62 -1.23 6.95 -0.52
C VAL A 62 -0.64 5.58 -0.21
N SER A 63 -0.53 4.72 -1.22
CA SER A 63 -0.01 3.37 -1.07
C SER A 63 1.12 3.08 -2.05
N ILE A 64 2.24 2.59 -1.53
CA ILE A 64 3.42 2.18 -2.31
C ILE A 64 3.68 0.72 -2.02
N GLY A 65 3.24 -0.14 -2.94
CA GLY A 65 3.15 -1.58 -2.78
C GLY A 65 3.89 -2.35 -3.85
N LEU A 66 4.81 -3.24 -3.52
CA LEU A 66 5.53 -4.00 -4.55
C LEU A 66 4.58 -4.90 -5.38
N PHE A 67 3.69 -5.64 -4.72
CA PHE A 67 2.75 -6.56 -5.38
C PHE A 67 1.38 -5.92 -5.61
N ARG A 68 0.83 -5.29 -4.58
CA ARG A 68 -0.48 -4.63 -4.62
C ARG A 68 -0.50 -3.35 -3.79
N ALA A 69 -1.03 -2.31 -4.41
CA ALA A 69 -1.31 -1.03 -3.78
C ALA A 69 -2.75 -0.63 -4.11
N SER A 70 -3.52 -0.27 -3.08
CA SER A 70 -4.87 0.32 -3.24
C SER A 70 -4.95 1.66 -2.54
N GLY A 71 -5.53 2.67 -3.19
CA GLY A 71 -5.67 3.99 -2.57
C GLY A 71 -6.15 5.12 -3.45
N ALA A 72 -6.09 6.36 -2.98
CA ALA A 72 -6.27 7.50 -3.88
C ALA A 72 -5.08 7.60 -4.85
N ILE A 73 -3.86 7.42 -4.33
CA ILE A 73 -2.63 7.29 -5.09
C ILE A 73 -2.04 5.91 -4.79
N ALA A 74 -1.92 5.07 -5.82
CA ALA A 74 -1.42 3.71 -5.69
C ALA A 74 -0.25 3.46 -6.65
N VAL A 75 0.89 3.01 -6.12
CA VAL A 75 2.10 2.70 -6.89
C VAL A 75 2.52 1.26 -6.62
N GLY A 76 2.70 0.45 -7.67
CA GLY A 76 2.99 -0.97 -7.50
C GLY A 76 2.86 -1.85 -8.73
N ARG A 77 3.10 -3.16 -8.64
CA ARG A 77 2.82 -4.06 -9.78
C ARG A 77 1.35 -4.05 -10.19
N LYS A 78 0.46 -4.14 -9.19
CA LYS A 78 -0.99 -4.00 -9.36
C LYS A 78 -1.46 -2.82 -8.52
N SER A 79 -1.93 -1.78 -9.18
CA SER A 79 -2.31 -0.52 -8.55
C SER A 79 -3.75 -0.21 -8.85
N ILE A 80 -4.53 0.08 -7.81
CA ILE A 80 -5.94 0.46 -7.94
C ILE A 80 -6.15 1.76 -7.18
N GLY A 81 -6.57 2.81 -7.87
CA GLY A 81 -6.80 4.09 -7.22
C GLY A 81 -7.29 5.20 -8.12
N ALA A 82 -7.43 6.42 -7.61
CA ALA A 82 -7.71 7.56 -8.49
C ALA A 82 -6.53 7.79 -9.44
N LEU A 83 -5.31 7.74 -8.91
CA LEU A 83 -4.05 7.69 -9.64
C LEU A 83 -3.38 6.33 -9.41
N ALA A 84 -3.26 5.52 -10.45
CA ALA A 84 -2.67 4.20 -10.40
C ALA A 84 -1.43 4.09 -11.30
N LEU A 85 -0.28 3.78 -10.71
CA LEU A 85 1.00 3.61 -11.40
C LEU A 85 1.51 2.18 -11.23
N GLY A 86 1.81 1.47 -12.32
CA GLY A 86 2.16 0.06 -12.19
C GLY A 86 2.24 -0.76 -13.47
N MET A 87 2.41 -2.09 -13.36
CA MET A 87 2.28 -2.96 -14.54
C MET A 87 0.82 -3.14 -14.93
N LYS A 88 -0.06 -3.32 -13.94
CA LYS A 88 -1.51 -3.34 -14.09
C LYS A 88 -2.09 -2.23 -13.24
N SER A 89 -2.59 -1.19 -13.89
CA SER A 89 -3.07 0.03 -13.26
C SER A 89 -4.53 0.23 -13.59
N MET A 90 -5.36 0.46 -12.57
CA MET A 90 -6.78 0.74 -12.73
C MET A 90 -7.17 1.97 -11.92
N GLY A 91 -7.72 2.99 -12.59
CA GLY A 91 -8.02 4.25 -11.91
C GLY A 91 -8.68 5.31 -12.76
N ALA A 92 -8.84 6.53 -12.23
CA ALA A 92 -9.21 7.66 -13.07
C ALA A 92 -8.05 8.01 -14.02
N ILE A 93 -6.83 8.02 -13.49
CA ILE A 93 -5.58 8.13 -14.23
C ILE A 93 -4.78 6.84 -13.99
N ALA A 94 -4.55 6.07 -15.06
CA ALA A 94 -3.82 4.82 -15.01
C ALA A 94 -2.58 4.90 -15.92
N ILE A 95 -1.41 4.60 -15.36
CA ILE A 95 -0.14 4.53 -16.11
C ILE A 95 0.48 3.17 -15.89
N GLY A 96 0.78 2.46 -16.98
CA GLY A 96 1.34 1.14 -16.87
C GLY A 96 1.40 0.33 -18.14
N ARG A 97 1.83 -0.93 -18.07
CA ARG A 97 1.79 -1.82 -19.23
C ARG A 97 0.35 -2.13 -19.65
N GLN A 98 -0.50 -2.41 -18.65
CA GLN A 98 -1.95 -2.53 -18.77
C GLN A 98 -2.58 -1.42 -17.94
N ALA A 99 -3.09 -0.38 -18.60
CA ALA A 99 -3.68 0.78 -17.96
C ALA A 99 -5.17 0.86 -18.31
N LYS A 100 -6.04 0.92 -17.29
CA LYS A 100 -7.48 1.11 -17.47
C LYS A 100 -7.96 2.31 -16.66
N GLY A 101 -8.55 3.29 -17.33
CA GLY A 101 -9.05 4.48 -16.64
C GLY A 101 -9.71 5.52 -17.53
N ALA A 102 -10.12 6.66 -16.97
CA ALA A 102 -10.57 7.77 -17.80
C ALA A 102 -9.42 8.27 -18.68
N ILE A 103 -8.22 8.38 -18.09
CA ILE A 103 -6.96 8.66 -18.76
C ILE A 103 -6.05 7.43 -18.58
N ALA A 104 -5.68 6.78 -19.69
CA ALA A 104 -4.86 5.57 -19.69
C ALA A 104 -3.58 5.77 -20.54
N LEU A 105 -2.42 5.47 -19.96
CA LEU A 105 -1.10 5.60 -20.57
C LEU A 105 -0.38 4.25 -20.49
N GLY A 106 -0.18 3.56 -21.62
CA GLY A 106 0.39 2.22 -21.58
C GLY A 106 0.42 1.41 -22.87
N GLU A 107 1.20 0.33 -22.92
CA GLU A 107 1.18 -0.61 -24.07
C GLU A 107 -0.24 -1.09 -24.39
N GLN A 108 -1.02 -1.40 -23.35
CA GLN A 108 -2.44 -1.70 -23.42
C GLN A 108 -3.20 -0.67 -22.59
N ALA A 109 -3.61 0.43 -23.21
CA ALA A 109 -4.37 1.51 -22.60
C ALA A 109 -5.85 1.44 -23.00
N GLU A 110 -6.74 1.39 -22.01
CA GLU A 110 -8.20 1.43 -22.20
C GLU A 110 -8.78 2.61 -21.42
N GLY A 111 -9.41 3.56 -22.12
CA GLY A 111 -9.98 4.75 -21.48
C GLY A 111 -10.62 5.73 -22.45
N ALA A 112 -11.25 6.78 -21.89
CA ALA A 112 -11.79 7.89 -22.68
C ALA A 112 -10.67 8.63 -23.42
N ILE A 113 -9.52 8.78 -22.76
CA ILE A 113 -8.27 9.28 -23.34
C ILE A 113 -7.22 8.17 -23.16
N ALA A 114 -6.82 7.52 -24.26
CA ALA A 114 -5.88 6.41 -24.22
C ALA A 114 -4.67 6.68 -25.12
N TYR A 115 -3.47 6.65 -24.52
CA TYR A 115 -2.20 6.74 -25.23
C TYR A 115 -1.46 5.41 -25.12
N SER A 116 -1.32 4.73 -26.25
CA SER A 116 -0.61 3.45 -26.34
C SER A 116 0.66 3.56 -27.18
N TRP A 117 1.73 2.97 -26.66
CA TRP A 117 2.97 2.76 -27.40
C TRP A 117 3.23 1.26 -27.50
N ARG A 118 3.51 0.76 -28.71
CA ARG A 118 4.01 -0.62 -28.90
C ARG A 118 5.53 -0.59 -28.82
N LYS A 119 6.12 -1.45 -27.99
CA LYS A 119 7.51 -1.87 -28.25
C LYS A 119 7.48 -2.74 -29.51
N GLY A 120 8.11 -2.24 -30.58
CA GLY A 120 8.31 -2.96 -31.83
C GLY A 120 9.17 -4.21 -31.66
#